data_AF-A0A2S4JG09-F1
#
_entry.id   AF-A0A2S4JG09-F1
#
_cell.length_a   1.000
_cell.length_b   1.000
_cell.length_c   1.000
_cell.angle_alpha   90.00
_cell.angle_beta   90.00
_cell.angle_gamma   90.00
#
_symmetry.space_group_name_H-M   'P 1'
#
loop_
_entity.id
_entity.type
_entity.pdbx_description
1 polymer ?
#
loop_
_entity_poly.entity_id
_entity_poly.type
_entity_poly.pdbx_seq_one_letter_code
_entity_poly.pdbx_strand_id
1 'polypeptide(L)'
;MRYFLSALLVLTVFAGVTAVGTLHQEQLEPSIFLYITSFFERDTAAHNAIAAILLNYRMYDTMFEALILLTAIIGMKQFLPTSRELRDADE
;
A
#
# COMPACT_ATOMS: atom_id res chain seq x y z
N MET A 1 -18.34 -16.44 23.46
CA MET A 1 -17.02 -16.55 24.13
C MET A 1 -15.87 -16.85 23.16
N ARG A 2 -15.93 -17.92 22.34
CA ARG A 2 -14.81 -18.35 21.46
C ARG A 2 -14.38 -17.27 20.46
N TYR A 3 -15.31 -16.64 19.74
CA TYR A 3 -14.99 -15.54 18.82
C TYR A 3 -14.37 -14.32 19.51
N PHE A 4 -14.83 -14.02 20.74
CA PHE A 4 -14.28 -12.91 21.53
C PHE A 4 -12.84 -13.18 21.98
N LEU A 5 -12.55 -14.40 22.42
CA LEU A 5 -11.19 -14.85 22.76
C LEU A 5 -10.27 -14.82 21.54
N SER A 6 -10.74 -15.30 20.38
CA SER A 6 -9.97 -15.23 19.14
C SER A 6 -9.70 -13.79 18.69
N ALA A 7 -10.70 -12.91 18.76
CA ALA A 7 -10.54 -11.50 18.43
C ALA A 7 -9.55 -10.79 19.38
N LEU A 8 -9.64 -11.06 20.69
CA LEU A 8 -8.72 -10.53 21.68
C LEU A 8 -7.28 -11.00 21.44
N LEU A 9 -7.09 -12.27 21.09
CA LEU A 9 -5.78 -12.82 20.76
C LEU A 9 -5.20 -12.16 19.51
N VAL A 10 -5.98 -12.00 18.45
CA VAL A 10 -5.54 -11.32 17.22
C VAL A 10 -5.15 -9.87 17.51
N LEU A 11 -5.97 -9.12 18.26
CA LEU A 11 -5.67 -7.74 18.65
C LEU A 11 -4.38 -7.64 19.48
N THR A 12 -4.20 -8.56 20.42
CA THR A 12 -3.01 -8.56 21.30
C THR A 12 -1.75 -8.88 20.51
N VAL A 13 -1.80 -9.86 19.61
CA VAL A 13 -0.69 -10.22 18.73
C VAL A 13 -0.36 -9.06 17.79
N PHE A 14 -1.38 -8.44 17.17
CA PHE A 14 -1.20 -7.29 16.30
C PHE A 14 -0.51 -6.14 17.04
N ALA A 15 -1.04 -5.75 18.21
CA ALA A 15 -0.47 -4.69 19.03
C ALA A 15 0.96 -5.01 19.48
N GLY A 16 1.24 -6.27 19.84
CA GLY A 16 2.58 -6.73 20.21
C GLY A 16 3.58 -6.61 19.07
N VAL A 17 3.21 -7.07 17.86
CA VAL A 17 4.06 -6.94 16.66
C VAL A 17 4.31 -5.48 16.32
N THR A 18 3.28 -4.64 16.35
CA THR A 18 3.43 -3.19 16.12
C THR A 18 4.36 -2.56 17.16
N ALA A 19 4.22 -2.88 18.44
CA ALA A 19 5.08 -2.35 19.49
C ALA A 19 6.55 -2.75 19.29
N VAL A 20 6.82 -4.02 18.97
CA VAL A 20 8.18 -4.50 18.67
C VAL A 20 8.78 -3.78 17.46
N GLY A 21 7.99 -3.60 16.40
CA GLY A 21 8.41 -2.86 15.20
C GLY A 21 8.73 -1.39 15.48
N THR A 22 7.95 -0.72 16.34
CA THR A 22 8.22 0.68 16.71
C THR A 22 9.49 0.86 17.55
N LEU A 23 9.82 -0.13 18.39
CA LEU A 23 11.06 -0.11 19.17
C LEU A 23 12.31 -0.29 18.32
N HIS A 24 12.18 -0.96 17.16
CA HIS A 24 13.26 -1.19 16.21
C HIS A 24 13.06 -0.36 14.95
N GLN A 25 12.75 0.93 15.09
CA GLN A 25 12.72 1.83 13.94
C GLN A 25 14.10 1.85 13.26
N GLU A 26 14.25 1.01 12.24
CA GLU A 26 15.28 1.09 11.21
C GLU A 26 15.12 2.47 10.56
N GLN A 27 15.84 3.45 11.07
CA GLN A 27 15.97 4.73 10.40
C GLN A 27 16.65 4.44 9.06
N LEU A 28 16.09 4.96 7.97
CA LEU A 28 16.72 4.93 6.66
C LEU A 28 18.19 5.29 6.84
N GLU A 29 19.07 4.39 6.40
CA GLU A 29 20.50 4.58 6.51
C GLU A 29 20.82 5.99 6.01
N PRO A 30 21.43 6.86 6.83
CA PRO A 30 21.55 8.29 6.52
C PRO A 30 22.20 8.54 5.14
N SER A 31 23.03 7.60 4.69
CA SER A 31 23.67 7.57 3.38
C SER A 31 22.67 7.58 2.21
N ILE A 32 21.63 6.76 2.25
CA ILE A 32 20.62 6.64 1.17
C ILE A 32 19.75 7.90 1.12
N PHE A 33 19.32 8.40 2.29
CA PHE A 33 18.54 9.62 2.37
C PHE A 33 19.30 10.81 1.76
N LEU A 34 20.58 10.98 2.13
CA LEU A 34 21.43 12.03 1.59
C LEU A 34 21.69 11.87 0.10
N TYR A 35 21.90 10.63 -0.37
CA TYR A 35 22.07 10.35 -1.79
C TYR A 35 20.83 10.78 -2.60
N ILE A 36 19.65 10.28 -2.22
CA ILE A 36 18.41 10.58 -2.95
C ILE A 36 18.16 12.08 -2.96
N THR A 37 18.25 12.75 -1.80
CA THR A 37 17.96 14.20 -1.71
C THR A 37 18.97 15.06 -2.47
N SER A 38 20.21 14.59 -2.65
CA SER A 38 21.25 15.35 -3.36
C SER A 38 21.30 15.08 -4.87
N PHE A 39 20.88 13.90 -5.33
CA PHE A 39 21.10 13.45 -6.71
C PHE A 39 19.84 13.11 -7.50
N PHE A 40 18.63 13.09 -6.90
CA PHE A 40 17.41 12.64 -7.59
C PHE A 40 17.15 13.36 -8.92
N GLU A 41 17.38 14.67 -8.99
CA GLU A 41 17.13 15.45 -10.20
C GLU A 41 18.10 15.09 -11.32
N ARG A 42 19.37 14.83 -10.98
CA ARG A 42 20.38 14.39 -11.95
C ARG A 42 20.13 12.97 -12.45
N ASP A 43 19.77 12.06 -11.56
CA ASP A 43 19.62 10.64 -11.87
C ASP A 43 18.35 10.36 -12.68
N THR A 44 17.29 11.14 -12.45
CA THR A 44 15.94 10.81 -12.92
C THR A 44 15.32 11.89 -13.82
N ALA A 45 15.96 13.07 -13.92
CA ALA A 45 15.41 14.29 -14.52
C ALA A 45 14.10 14.80 -13.89
N ALA A 46 13.65 14.20 -12.78
CA ALA A 46 12.48 14.65 -12.06
C ALA A 46 12.83 15.82 -11.13
N HIS A 47 12.04 16.89 -11.19
CA HIS A 47 12.21 18.08 -10.34
C HIS A 47 11.54 17.91 -8.96
N ASN A 48 10.89 16.77 -8.72
CA ASN A 48 10.23 16.43 -7.46
C ASN A 48 10.84 15.14 -6.91
N ALA A 49 11.39 15.21 -5.69
CA ALA A 49 12.05 14.08 -5.04
C ALA A 49 11.12 12.89 -4.81
N ILE A 50 9.84 13.12 -4.47
CA ILE A 50 8.86 12.05 -4.28
C ILE A 50 8.53 11.37 -5.61
N ALA A 51 8.36 12.15 -6.69
CA ALA A 51 8.14 11.58 -8.02
C ALA A 51 9.34 10.75 -8.48
N ALA A 52 10.57 11.21 -8.23
CA ALA A 52 11.79 10.43 -8.49
C ALA A 52 11.80 9.10 -7.72
N ILE A 53 11.38 9.12 -6.45
CA ILE A 53 11.29 7.90 -5.64
C ILE A 53 10.24 6.94 -6.21
N LEU A 54 9.01 7.40 -6.43
CA LEU A 54 7.89 6.52 -6.82
C LEU A 54 8.03 6.00 -8.26
N LEU A 55 8.48 6.84 -9.19
CA LEU A 55 8.49 6.52 -10.61
C LEU A 55 9.85 6.02 -11.12
N ASN A 56 10.93 6.18 -10.34
CA ASN A 56 12.27 5.74 -10.74
C ASN A 56 12.88 4.79 -9.72
N TYR A 57 13.30 5.27 -8.53
CA TYR A 57 14.03 4.45 -7.56
C TYR A 57 13.21 3.25 -7.03
N ARG A 58 11.89 3.40 -6.90
CA ARG A 58 10.94 2.38 -6.40
C ARG A 58 9.82 2.10 -7.39
N MET A 59 10.13 2.21 -8.70
CA MET A 59 9.15 2.02 -9.78
C MET A 59 8.33 0.73 -9.64
N TYR A 60 8.95 -0.37 -9.20
CA TYR A 60 8.24 -1.64 -9.04
C TYR A 60 7.09 -1.57 -8.02
N ASP A 61 7.26 -0.86 -6.91
CA ASP A 61 6.22 -0.72 -5.89
C ASP A 61 4.99 0.00 -6.47
N THR A 62 5.20 1.11 -7.18
CA THR A 62 4.12 1.87 -7.84
C THR A 62 3.53 1.13 -9.04
N MET A 63 4.32 0.35 -9.79
CA MET A 63 3.81 -0.50 -10.86
C MET A 63 2.88 -1.57 -10.31
N PHE A 64 3.26 -2.24 -9.22
CA PHE A 64 2.40 -3.24 -8.58
C PHE A 64 1.17 -2.61 -7.92
N GLU A 65 1.26 -1.40 -7.37
CA GLU A 65 0.10 -0.64 -6.91
C GLU A 65 -0.91 -0.41 -8.04
N ALA A 66 -0.43 0.02 -9.21
CA ALA A 66 -1.29 0.20 -10.38
C ALA A 66 -1.91 -1.13 -10.87
N LEU A 67 -1.17 -2.23 -10.81
CA LEU A 67 -1.70 -3.57 -11.14
C LEU A 67 -2.77 -4.00 -10.14
N ILE A 68 -2.58 -3.78 -8.84
CA ILE A 68 -3.59 -4.07 -7.81
C ILE A 68 -4.84 -3.24 -8.09
N LEU A 69 -4.71 -1.95 -8.38
CA LEU A 69 -5.84 -1.09 -8.72
C LEU A 69 -6.58 -1.59 -9.97
N LEU A 70 -5.86 -2.00 -11.01
CA LEU A 70 -6.44 -2.57 -12.21
C LEU A 70 -7.21 -3.87 -11.90
N THR A 71 -6.61 -4.78 -11.12
CA THR A 71 -7.29 -6.03 -10.73
C THR A 71 -8.53 -5.77 -9.88
N ALA A 72 -8.52 -4.74 -9.02
CA ALA A 72 -9.68 -4.32 -8.25
C ALA A 72 -10.81 -3.82 -9.17
N ILE A 73 -10.49 -2.99 -10.18
CA ILE A 73 -11.48 -2.52 -11.16
C ILE A 73 -12.06 -3.68 -11.97
N ILE A 74 -11.22 -4.61 -12.44
CA ILE A 74 -11.66 -5.81 -13.15
C ILE A 74 -12.59 -6.65 -12.26
N GLY A 75 -12.19 -6.88 -11.00
CA GLY A 75 -12.98 -7.62 -10.02
C GLY A 75 -14.34 -6.96 -9.78
N MET A 76 -14.37 -5.64 -9.57
CA MET A 76 -15.64 -4.92 -9.42
C MET A 76 -16.51 -5.06 -10.67
N LYS A 77 -15.96 -4.87 -11.86
CA LYS A 77 -16.74 -4.96 -13.10
C LYS A 77 -17.29 -6.37 -13.36
N GLN A 78 -16.57 -7.40 -12.95
CA GLN A 78 -16.97 -8.80 -13.17
C GLN A 78 -17.99 -9.29 -12.13
N PHE A 79 -17.91 -8.80 -10.89
CA PHE A 79 -18.66 -9.36 -9.76
C PHE A 79 -19.70 -8.43 -9.16
N LEU A 80 -19.68 -7.11 -9.42
CA LEU A 80 -20.78 -6.24 -9.00
C LEU A 80 -21.98 -6.43 -9.93
N PRO A 81 -23.18 -6.66 -9.38
CA PRO A 81 -24.39 -6.69 -10.17
C PRO A 81 -24.58 -5.34 -10.86
N THR A 82 -25.03 -5.40 -12.11
CA THR A 82 -25.31 -4.20 -12.88
C THR A 82 -26.53 -3.50 -12.29
N SER A 83 -26.61 -2.17 -12.40
CA SER A 83 -27.77 -1.37 -11.94
C SER A 83 -29.12 -1.88 -12.48
N ARG A 84 -29.10 -2.52 -13.65
CA ARG A 84 -30.26 -3.21 -14.23
C ARG A 84 -30.67 -4.45 -13.44
N GLU A 85 -29.72 -5.30 -13.05
CA GLU A 85 -29.99 -6.53 -12.29
C GLU A 85 -30.49 -6.23 -10.87
N LEU A 86 -30.03 -5.12 -10.28
CA LEU A 86 -30.55 -4.65 -8.99
C LEU A 86 -31.99 -4.14 -9.11
N ARG A 87 -32.32 -3.41 -10.18
CA ARG A 87 -33.68 -2.92 -10.41
C ARG A 87 -34.67 -4.03 -10.69
N ASP A 88 -34.24 -5.05 -11.44
CA ASP A 88 -35.07 -6.22 -11.77
C ASP A 88 -35.24 -7.18 -10.56
N ALA A 89 -34.44 -7.02 -9.49
CA ALA A 89 -34.56 -7.79 -8.24
C ALA A 89 -35.50 -7.16 -7.20
N ASP A 90 -35.82 -5.87 -7.36
CA ASP A 90 -36.72 -5.10 -6.48
C ASP A 90 -38.19 -5.07 -6.99
N GLU A 91 -38.46 -5.59 -8.20
CA GLU A 91 -39.81 -5.80 -8.78
C GLU A 91 -40.34 -7.21 -8.51
#